data_AF-A0A3D4HRK9-F1
#
_entry.id   AF-A0A3D4HRK9-F1
#
_cell.length_a   1.000
_cell.length_b   1.000
_cell.length_c   1.000
_cell.angle_alpha   90.00
_cell.angle_beta   90.00
_cell.angle_gamma   90.00
#
_symmetry.space_group_name_H-M   'P 1'
#
loop_
_entity.id
_entity.type
_entity.pdbx_description
1 polymer ?
#
loop_
_entity_poly.entity_id
_entity_poly.type
_entity_poly.pdbx_seq_one_letter_code
_entity_poly.pdbx_strand_id
1 'polypeptide(L)'
;GNSSWKWLQNCYSVENYKEQKVSLVLALTEFFLRKIGDGCCRVHGGGFAGVILSVIPKAEVSNYIQFISKFVEPDNIYPIHIRKHGAIQLD
;
A
#
# COMPACT_ATOMS: atom_id res chain seq x y z
N GLY A 1 -2.73 8.47 -1.34
CA GLY A 1 -1.73 8.41 -2.42
C GLY A 1 -1.54 9.69 -3.23
N ASN A 2 -2.37 10.73 -3.06
CA ASN A 2 -2.32 11.96 -3.88
C ASN A 2 -0.93 12.58 -4.06
N SER A 3 -0.08 12.64 -3.03
CA SER A 3 1.26 13.21 -3.18
C SER A 3 2.18 12.40 -4.09
N SER A 4 2.18 11.08 -3.92
CA SER A 4 2.99 10.17 -4.75
C SER A 4 2.59 10.23 -6.22
N TRP A 5 1.28 10.29 -6.47
CA TRP A 5 0.73 10.35 -7.82
C TRP A 5 0.88 11.74 -8.46
N LYS A 6 0.44 12.82 -7.78
CA LYS A 6 0.33 14.16 -8.38
C LYS A 6 1.62 14.97 -8.32
N TRP A 7 2.41 14.80 -7.25
CA TRP A 7 3.54 15.67 -6.97
C TRP A 7 4.88 14.98 -7.18
N LEU A 8 5.04 13.76 -6.66
CA LEU A 8 6.29 13.02 -6.77
C LEU A 8 6.41 12.21 -8.06
N GLN A 9 5.26 11.87 -8.68
CA GLN A 9 5.17 11.05 -9.90
C GLN A 9 5.96 9.73 -9.79
N ASN A 10 6.11 9.23 -8.57
CA ASN A 10 7.00 8.11 -8.26
C ASN A 10 6.27 6.76 -8.23
N CYS A 11 5.25 6.61 -9.07
CA CYS A 11 4.44 5.40 -9.14
C CYS A 11 4.86 4.44 -10.27
N TYR A 12 5.56 4.92 -11.31
CA TYR A 12 6.10 4.10 -12.39
C TYR A 12 7.22 4.86 -13.14
N SER A 13 8.15 4.13 -13.75
CA SER A 13 9.21 4.74 -14.55
C SER A 13 8.68 5.09 -15.95
N VAL A 14 9.05 6.26 -16.47
CA VAL A 14 8.70 6.66 -17.84
C VAL A 14 9.34 5.72 -18.87
N GLU A 15 10.52 5.18 -18.57
CA GLU A 15 11.24 4.20 -19.41
C GLU A 15 10.47 2.89 -19.55
N ASN A 16 9.63 2.53 -18.58
CA ASN A 16 8.78 1.34 -18.60
C ASN A 16 7.34 1.66 -18.18
N TYR A 17 6.74 2.65 -18.84
CA TYR A 17 5.42 3.18 -18.48
C TYR A 17 4.27 2.16 -18.58
N LYS A 18 4.48 1.02 -19.25
CA LYS A 18 3.48 -0.07 -19.32
C LYS A 18 3.39 -0.86 -18.02
N GLU A 19 4.42 -0.82 -17.18
CA GLU A 19 4.42 -1.49 -15.88
C GLU A 19 4.00 -0.51 -14.77
N GLN A 20 2.73 -0.57 -14.36
CA GLN A 20 2.12 0.39 -13.43
C GLN A 20 1.55 -0.26 -12.17
N LYS A 21 2.20 -1.31 -11.65
CA LYS A 21 1.70 -2.10 -10.51
C LYS A 21 1.40 -1.24 -9.28
N VAL A 22 2.30 -0.33 -8.90
CA VAL A 22 2.09 0.56 -7.75
C VAL A 22 0.91 1.49 -7.96
N SER A 23 0.79 2.10 -9.15
CA SER A 23 -0.35 2.96 -9.50
C SER A 23 -1.68 2.22 -9.38
N LEU A 24 -1.75 1.00 -9.93
CA LEU A 24 -2.95 0.16 -9.92
C LEU A 24 -3.34 -0.20 -8.48
N VAL A 25 -2.41 -0.74 -7.69
CA VAL A 25 -2.69 -1.20 -6.32
C VAL A 25 -3.04 -0.02 -5.40
N LEU A 26 -2.41 1.15 -5.60
CA LEU A 26 -2.76 2.38 -4.90
C LEU A 26 -4.19 2.82 -5.22
N ALA A 27 -4.59 2.84 -6.50
CA ALA A 27 -5.93 3.24 -6.93
C ALA A 27 -7.02 2.27 -6.43
N LEU A 28 -6.77 0.96 -6.52
CA LEU A 28 -7.67 -0.08 -5.99
C LEU A 28 -7.85 0.07 -4.48
N THR A 29 -6.77 0.36 -3.75
CA THR A 29 -6.82 0.59 -2.31
C THR A 29 -7.60 1.85 -1.97
N GLU A 30 -7.35 2.97 -2.67
CA GLU A 30 -8.13 4.22 -2.47
C GLU A 30 -9.63 4.00 -2.76
N PHE A 31 -9.97 3.17 -3.75
CA PHE A 31 -11.36 2.77 -4.01
C PHE A 31 -11.98 1.97 -2.87
N PHE A 32 -11.26 0.98 -2.32
CA PHE A 32 -11.73 0.21 -1.17
C PHE A 32 -11.96 1.11 0.05
N LEU A 33 -10.97 1.95 0.38
CA LEU A 33 -11.02 2.89 1.50
C LEU A 33 -12.20 3.86 1.39
N ARG A 34 -12.46 4.38 0.18
CA ARG A 34 -13.64 5.22 -0.09
C ARG A 34 -14.97 4.50 0.13
N LYS A 35 -15.04 3.19 -0.16
CA LYS A 35 -16.26 2.40 0.05
C LYS A 35 -16.56 2.17 1.52
N ILE A 36 -15.52 1.93 2.33
CA ILE A 36 -15.68 1.75 3.77
C ILE A 36 -15.73 3.07 4.54
N GLY A 37 -15.29 4.18 3.93
CA GLY A 37 -15.31 5.52 4.52
C GLY A 37 -14.25 5.77 5.58
N ASP A 38 -13.22 4.91 5.68
CA ASP A 38 -12.17 4.98 6.70
C ASP A 38 -10.85 4.37 6.20
N GLY A 39 -9.74 4.74 6.85
CA GLY A 39 -8.37 4.31 6.53
C GLY A 39 -7.64 5.20 5.53
N CYS A 40 -6.37 4.88 5.27
CA CYS A 40 -5.54 5.64 4.34
C CYS A 40 -4.46 4.76 3.68
N CYS A 41 -3.92 5.21 2.55
CA CYS A 41 -2.80 4.55 1.89
C CYS A 41 -1.84 5.52 1.19
N ARG A 42 -0.59 5.09 1.03
CA ARG A 42 0.47 5.84 0.33
C ARG A 42 1.47 4.88 -0.30
N VAL A 43 2.22 5.37 -1.29
CA VAL A 43 3.46 4.70 -1.71
C VAL A 43 4.45 4.74 -0.53
N HIS A 44 5.14 3.63 -0.29
CA HIS A 44 6.13 3.48 0.75
C HIS A 44 7.49 3.10 0.14
N GLY A 45 8.58 3.53 0.79
CA GLY A 45 9.93 3.46 0.21
C GLY A 45 10.18 4.54 -0.87
N GLY A 46 11.14 4.28 -1.76
CA GLY A 46 11.57 5.22 -2.81
C GLY A 46 10.56 5.43 -3.96
N GLY A 47 9.60 4.53 -4.13
CA GLY A 47 8.64 4.52 -5.25
C GLY A 47 9.03 3.58 -6.39
N PHE A 48 8.28 3.65 -7.50
CA PHE A 48 8.45 2.85 -8.72
C PHE A 48 8.24 1.35 -8.52
N ALA A 49 9.31 0.60 -8.22
CA ALA A 49 9.25 -0.84 -7.90
C ALA A 49 8.89 -1.11 -6.42
N GLY A 50 8.48 -0.07 -5.70
CA GLY A 50 8.22 -0.13 -4.26
C GLY A 50 6.89 -0.77 -3.89
N VAL A 51 6.58 -0.70 -2.60
CA VAL A 51 5.34 -1.20 -2.01
C VAL A 51 4.40 -0.03 -1.72
N ILE A 52 3.11 -0.33 -1.50
CA ILE A 52 2.22 0.61 -0.83
C ILE A 52 2.11 0.25 0.66
N LEU A 53 1.91 1.27 1.48
CA LEU A 53 1.50 1.11 2.86
C LEU A 53 0.03 1.52 2.98
N SER A 54 -0.77 0.64 3.58
CA SER A 54 -2.19 0.84 3.82
C SER A 54 -2.48 0.71 5.31
N VAL A 55 -3.15 1.69 5.88
CA VAL A 55 -3.69 1.66 7.24
C VAL A 55 -5.18 1.40 7.12
N ILE A 56 -5.60 0.20 7.52
CA ILE A 56 -6.97 -0.29 7.39
C ILE A 56 -7.57 -0.47 8.79
N PRO A 57 -8.85 -0.10 9.02
CA PRO A 57 -9.54 -0.42 10.27
C PRO A 57 -9.48 -1.92 10.56
N LYS A 58 -9.24 -2.30 11.82
CA LYS A 58 -9.00 -3.71 12.18
C LYS A 58 -10.12 -4.66 11.72
N ALA A 59 -11.37 -4.21 11.78
CA ALA A 59 -12.53 -4.98 11.33
C ALA A 59 -12.53 -5.28 9.82
N GLU A 60 -11.89 -4.42 9.02
CA GLU A 60 -11.90 -4.49 7.55
C GLU A 60 -10.64 -5.15 6.96
N VAL A 61 -9.66 -5.53 7.78
CA VAL A 61 -8.38 -6.11 7.31
C VAL A 61 -8.61 -7.37 6.47
N SER A 62 -9.47 -8.29 6.93
CA SER A 62 -9.76 -9.53 6.19
C SER A 62 -10.44 -9.23 4.85
N ASN A 63 -11.38 -8.28 4.84
CA ASN A 63 -12.09 -7.87 3.63
C ASN A 63 -11.15 -7.21 2.63
N TYR A 64 -10.23 -6.37 3.11
CA TYR A 64 -9.21 -5.73 2.29
C TYR A 64 -8.26 -6.76 1.66
N ILE A 65 -7.75 -7.72 2.45
CA ILE A 65 -6.89 -8.79 1.93
C ILE A 65 -7.63 -9.58 0.85
N GLN A 66 -8.87 -10.00 1.11
CA GLN A 66 -9.65 -10.73 0.12
C GLN A 66 -9.92 -9.92 -1.15
N PHE A 67 -10.14 -8.61 -1.02
CA PHE A 67 -10.35 -7.71 -2.15
C PHE A 67 -9.07 -7.56 -2.99
N ILE A 68 -7.94 -7.28 -2.36
CA ILE A 68 -6.69 -6.95 -3.05
C ILE A 68 -6.02 -8.19 -3.65
N SER A 69 -6.18 -9.37 -3.03
CA SER A 69 -5.70 -10.67 -3.56
C SER A 69 -6.30 -11.07 -4.91
N LYS A 70 -7.34 -10.37 -5.39
CA LYS A 70 -7.87 -10.56 -6.76
C LYS A 70 -6.98 -9.94 -7.83
N PHE A 71 -6.05 -9.06 -7.45
CA PHE A 71 -5.23 -8.25 -8.35
C PHE A 71 -3.74 -8.39 -8.10
N VAL A 72 -3.35 -8.85 -6.90
CA VAL A 72 -1.96 -9.13 -6.52
C VAL A 72 -1.87 -10.53 -5.92
N GLU A 73 -0.73 -11.19 -6.13
CA GLU A 73 -0.47 -12.49 -5.54
C GLU A 73 -0.49 -12.39 -4.00
N PRO A 74 -1.09 -13.38 -3.30
CA PRO A 74 -1.17 -13.37 -1.84
C PRO A 74 0.19 -13.21 -1.15
N ASP A 75 1.25 -13.77 -1.74
CA ASP A 75 2.62 -13.69 -1.20
C ASP A 75 3.23 -12.28 -1.22
N ASN A 76 2.57 -11.32 -1.90
CA ASN A 76 2.94 -9.91 -1.95
C ASN A 76 2.13 -9.04 -0.97
N ILE A 77 1.32 -9.65 -0.09
CA ILE A 77 0.51 -8.95 0.91
C ILE A 77 1.07 -9.25 2.30
N TYR A 78 1.52 -8.21 2.99
CA TYR A 78 2.17 -8.34 4.29
C TYR A 78 1.36 -7.62 5.39
N PRO A 79 0.57 -8.34 6.19
CA PRO A 79 0.00 -7.79 7.41
C PRO A 79 1.13 -7.45 8.38
N ILE A 80 1.27 -6.16 8.72
CA ILE A 80 2.32 -5.68 9.60
C ILE A 80 1.75 -5.16 10.93
N HIS A 81 2.47 -5.40 12.01
CA HIS A 81 2.18 -4.84 13.34
C HIS A 81 3.26 -3.84 13.72
N ILE A 82 2.86 -2.68 14.22
CA ILE A 82 3.81 -1.69 14.76
C ILE A 82 4.29 -2.20 16.12
N ARG A 83 5.58 -2.51 16.21
CA ARG A 83 6.23 -2.89 17.46
C ARG A 83 6.36 -1.70 18.41
N LYS A 84 6.20 -1.93 19.72
CA LYS A 84 6.35 -0.90 20.76
C LYS A 84 7.80 -0.41 20.91
N HIS A 85 8.77 -1.28 20.63
CA HIS A 85 10.19 -0.99 20.82
C HIS A 85 10.98 -1.30 19.54
N GLY A 86 12.01 -0.48 19.27
CA GLY A 86 12.98 -0.68 18.20
C GLY A 86 14.07 -1.67 18.59
N ALA A 87 15.34 -1.28 18.40
CA ALA A 87 16.44 -1.96 19.06
C ALA A 87 16.44 -1.61 20.55
N ILE A 88 16.65 -2.60 21.42
CA ILE A 88 16.82 -2.42 22.87
C ILE A 88 18.11 -3.10 23.31
N GLN A 89 18.79 -2.51 24.28
CA GLN A 89 19.88 -3.16 24.98
C GLN A 89 19.28 -3.85 26.22
N LEU A 90 19.65 -5.10 26.43
CA LEU A 90 19.33 -5.86 27.63
C LEU A 90 20.59 -5.91 28.51
N ASP A 91 20.39 -5.97 29.82
CA ASP A 91 21.47 -6.11 30.81
C ASP A 91 22.11 -7.50 30.76
#